data_AF-A0A839Q235-F1
#
_entry.id   AF-A0A839Q235-F1
#
_cell.length_a   1.000
_cell.length_b   1.000
_cell.length_c   1.000
_cell.angle_alpha   90.00
_cell.angle_beta   90.00
_cell.angle_gamma   90.00
#
_symmetry.space_group_name_H-M   'P 1'
#
loop_
_entity.id
_entity.type
_entity.pdbx_description
1 polymer ?
#
loop_
_entity_poly.entity_id
_entity_poly.type
_entity_poly.pdbx_seq_one_letter_code
_entity_poly.pdbx_strand_id
1 'polypeptide(L)'
;MLPVDDGAVGIVLRPAAAGAKKRALCSWCEDVVATGNVRLLVARRAGAAGRNGNSIGVLVHDDLSCSAHVRRPPTTLEGGVDAEAMVERRVAELRSRTRAFAEHVRHG
;
A
#
# COMPACT_ATOMS: atom_id res chain seq x y z
N MET A 1 3.45 1.13 10.59
CA MET A 1 4.86 0.77 10.81
C MET A 1 5.17 -0.43 9.93
N LEU A 2 6.29 -0.41 9.22
CA LEU A 2 6.67 -1.45 8.26
C LEU A 2 8.01 -2.07 8.67
N PRO A 3 8.15 -3.40 8.66
CA PRO A 3 9.44 -4.04 8.87
C PRO A 3 10.31 -3.83 7.62
N VAL A 4 11.54 -3.37 7.84
CA VAL A 4 12.63 -3.27 6.86
C VAL A 4 13.89 -3.87 7.49
N ASP A 5 14.97 -4.07 6.72
CA ASP A 5 16.12 -4.88 7.15
C ASP A 5 16.75 -4.45 8.48
N ASP A 6 16.80 -3.14 8.71
CA ASP A 6 17.41 -2.49 9.87
C ASP A 6 16.42 -2.16 11.00
N GLY A 7 15.17 -2.64 10.91
CA GLY A 7 14.17 -2.49 11.96
C GLY A 7 12.82 -2.02 11.43
N ALA A 8 12.14 -1.17 12.21
CA ALA A 8 10.82 -0.71 11.85
C ALA A 8 10.85 0.73 11.31
N VAL A 9 10.19 0.97 10.18
CA VAL A 9 10.06 2.30 9.58
C VAL A 9 8.64 2.81 9.73
N GLY A 10 8.52 4.04 10.22
CA GLY A 10 7.30 4.84 10.16
C GLY A 10 7.31 5.73 8.93
N ILE A 11 6.21 5.74 8.18
CA ILE A 11 6.00 6.64 7.05
C ILE A 11 4.73 7.44 7.31
N VAL A 12 4.83 8.76 7.22
CA VAL A 12 3.66 9.64 7.29
C VAL A 12 3.13 9.86 5.88
N LEU A 13 1.88 9.45 5.67
CA LEU A 13 1.15 9.66 4.44
C LEU A 13 0.17 10.82 4.59
N ARG A 14 0.08 11.65 3.55
CA ARG A 14 -0.87 12.76 3.49
C ARG A 14 -1.63 12.73 2.17
N PRO A 15 -2.91 13.12 2.12
CA PRO A 15 -3.60 13.35 0.85
C PRO A 15 -2.84 14.32 -0.06
N ALA A 16 -2.70 14.00 -1.36
CA ALA A 16 -2.02 14.87 -2.32
C ALA A 16 -2.78 16.20 -2.57
N ALA A 17 -4.11 16.16 -2.51
CA ALA A 17 -4.99 17.31 -2.62
C ALA A 17 -6.35 17.00 -1.97
N ALA A 18 -7.14 18.04 -1.71
CA ALA A 18 -8.58 17.89 -1.50
C ALA A 18 -9.20 17.31 -2.79
N GLY A 19 -9.82 16.15 -2.67
CA GLY A 19 -10.32 15.41 -3.82
C GLY A 19 -11.19 14.26 -3.37
N ALA A 20 -12.13 13.85 -4.23
CA ALA A 20 -13.02 12.74 -3.95
C ALA A 20 -12.24 11.41 -3.92
N LYS A 21 -12.70 10.48 -3.07
CA LYS A 21 -12.28 9.09 -3.15
C LYS A 21 -12.69 8.55 -4.52
N LYS A 22 -11.82 7.77 -5.16
CA LYS A 22 -12.10 7.20 -6.48
C LYS A 22 -12.23 5.70 -6.38
N ARG A 23 -12.97 5.11 -7.32
CA ARG A 23 -12.80 3.68 -7.63
C ARG A 23 -11.47 3.53 -8.36
N ALA A 24 -10.54 2.80 -7.76
CA ALA A 24 -9.23 2.53 -8.32
C ALA A 24 -8.65 1.25 -7.69
N LEU A 25 -7.70 0.63 -8.37
CA LEU A 25 -6.93 -0.45 -7.77
C LEU A 25 -5.91 0.15 -6.78
N CYS A 26 -5.89 -0.35 -5.55
CA CYS A 26 -4.90 0.02 -4.55
C CYS A 26 -3.53 -0.58 -4.92
N SER A 27 -2.49 0.25 -4.98
CA SER A 27 -1.11 -0.16 -5.32
C SER A 27 -0.45 -1.06 -4.27
N TRP A 28 -1.08 -1.28 -3.11
CA TRP A 28 -0.55 -2.14 -2.05
C TRP A 28 -1.25 -3.50 -2.01
N CYS A 29 -2.55 -3.54 -1.74
CA CYS A 29 -3.26 -4.81 -1.64
C CYS A 29 -3.69 -5.38 -2.99
N GLU A 30 -3.79 -4.55 -4.04
CA GLU A 30 -4.30 -4.91 -5.37
C GLU A 30 -5.57 -5.77 -5.34
N ASP A 31 -6.43 -5.50 -4.35
CA ASP A 31 -7.69 -6.19 -4.19
C ASP A 31 -8.69 -5.72 -5.25
N VAL A 32 -9.08 -6.63 -6.14
CA VAL A 32 -10.01 -6.35 -7.26
C VAL A 32 -11.47 -6.22 -6.81
N VAL A 33 -11.81 -6.67 -5.61
CA VAL A 33 -13.13 -6.53 -5.00
C VAL A 33 -13.20 -5.20 -4.22
N ALA A 34 -12.17 -4.90 -3.43
CA ALA A 34 -12.09 -3.68 -2.62
C ALA A 34 -11.49 -2.50 -3.38
N THR A 35 -12.17 -2.04 -4.43
CA THR A 35 -11.70 -0.92 -5.28
C THR A 35 -12.23 0.45 -4.86
N GLY A 36 -13.12 0.51 -3.87
CA GLY A 36 -13.63 1.76 -3.29
C GLY A 36 -12.68 2.38 -2.28
N ASN A 37 -12.90 3.65 -1.93
CA ASN A 37 -12.16 4.38 -0.88
C ASN A 37 -10.65 4.49 -1.11
N VAL A 38 -10.20 4.40 -2.36
CA VAL A 38 -8.79 4.60 -2.72
C VAL A 38 -8.53 6.08 -3.01
N ARG A 39 -7.39 6.58 -2.52
CA ARG A 39 -6.93 7.96 -2.66
C ARG A 39 -5.45 8.01 -2.99
N LEU A 40 -5.03 9.02 -3.74
CA LEU A 40 -3.61 9.36 -3.88
C LEU A 40 -3.09 9.95 -2.58
N LEU A 41 -2.28 9.18 -1.87
CA LEU A 41 -1.51 9.64 -0.72
C LEU A 41 -0.07 9.90 -1.13
N VAL A 42 0.59 10.83 -0.45
CA VAL A 42 1.99 11.19 -0.67
C VAL A 42 2.80 11.04 0.60
N ALA A 43 4.01 10.49 0.45
CA ALA A 43 5.06 10.51 1.46
C ALA A 43 6.14 11.52 1.04
N ARG A 44 6.58 12.38 1.96
CA ARG A 44 7.78 13.19 1.73
C ARG A 44 9.00 12.25 1.72
N ARG A 45 9.93 12.42 0.76
CA ARG A 45 11.19 11.65 0.76
C ARG A 45 12.00 11.94 2.03
N ALA A 46 12.86 11.02 2.43
CA ALA A 46 13.88 11.31 3.44
C ALA A 46 14.95 12.28 2.89
N GLY A 47 15.84 12.75 3.77
CA GLY A 47 17.05 13.44 3.37
C GLY A 47 16.83 14.83 2.71
N ALA A 48 17.80 15.20 1.87
CA ALA A 48 17.83 16.51 1.20
C ALA A 48 16.68 16.67 0.20
N ALA A 49 16.36 15.60 -0.56
CA ALA A 49 15.24 15.61 -1.49
C ALA A 49 13.92 15.98 -0.78
N GLY A 50 13.66 15.40 0.39
CA GLY A 50 12.47 15.73 1.19
C GLY A 50 12.44 17.18 1.66
N ARG A 51 13.58 17.72 2.10
CA ARG A 51 13.71 19.13 2.50
C ARG A 51 13.45 20.08 1.33
N ASN A 52 13.78 19.68 0.11
CA ASN A 52 13.49 20.40 -1.13
C ASN A 52 12.05 20.20 -1.63
N GLY A 53 11.19 19.52 -0.87
CA GLY A 53 9.77 19.33 -1.19
C GLY A 53 9.44 18.07 -2.00
N ASN A 54 10.42 17.22 -2.31
CA ASN A 54 10.17 16.01 -3.09
C ASN A 54 9.31 15.01 -2.30
N SER A 55 8.32 14.43 -2.98
CA SER A 55 7.42 13.43 -2.43
C SER A 55 7.18 12.30 -3.42
N ILE A 56 6.71 11.17 -2.91
CA ILE A 56 6.33 9.99 -3.70
C ILE A 56 4.85 9.76 -3.48
N GLY A 57 4.09 9.66 -4.56
CA GLY A 57 2.67 9.34 -4.54
C GLY A 57 2.41 7.83 -4.59
N VAL A 58 1.34 7.40 -3.93
CA VAL A 58 0.84 6.02 -3.98
C VAL A 58 -0.69 6.03 -3.88
N LEU A 59 -1.37 5.21 -4.69
CA LEU A 59 -2.81 5.01 -4.61
C LEU A 59 -3.11 3.93 -3.58
N VAL A 60 -3.69 4.29 -2.44
CA VAL A 60 -4.00 3.36 -1.34
C VAL A 60 -5.35 3.66 -0.71
N HIS A 61 -5.92 2.67 -0.01
CA HIS A 61 -7.10 2.89 0.82
C HIS A 61 -6.83 3.96 1.89
N ASP A 62 -7.73 4.91 2.04
CA ASP A 62 -7.50 6.05 2.93
C ASP A 62 -7.56 5.71 4.43
N ASP A 63 -8.16 4.58 4.77
CA ASP A 63 -8.19 3.98 6.11
C ASP A 63 -7.07 2.94 6.34
N LEU A 64 -6.19 2.71 5.35
CA LEU A 64 -5.11 1.72 5.40
C LEU A 64 -5.59 0.28 5.71
N SER A 65 -6.82 -0.06 5.35
CA SER A 65 -7.43 -1.39 5.51
C SER A 65 -6.85 -2.49 4.61
N CYS A 66 -5.79 -2.19 3.85
CA CYS A 66 -5.10 -3.11 2.94
C CYS A 66 -4.74 -4.46 3.57
N SER A 67 -4.39 -4.46 4.86
CA SER A 67 -4.09 -5.67 5.63
C SER A 67 -5.31 -6.60 5.75
N ALA A 68 -6.51 -6.06 5.93
CA ALA A 68 -7.74 -6.84 5.96
C ALA A 68 -8.08 -7.35 4.54
N HIS A 69 -7.92 -6.51 3.52
CA HIS A 69 -8.20 -6.86 2.13
C HIS A 69 -7.38 -8.05 1.61
N VAL A 70 -6.09 -8.13 1.92
CA VAL A 70 -5.29 -9.29 1.50
C VAL A 70 -5.63 -10.60 2.24
N ARG A 71 -6.34 -10.52 3.36
CA ARG A 71 -6.74 -11.67 4.20
C ARG A 71 -8.17 -12.14 3.99
N ARG A 72 -8.97 -11.41 3.23
CA ARG A 72 -10.34 -11.85 2.94
C ARG A 72 -10.33 -13.17 2.17
N PRO A 73 -11.36 -14.01 2.33
CA PRO A 73 -11.56 -15.18 1.47
C PRO A 73 -11.52 -14.77 -0.01
N PRO A 74 -10.79 -15.51 -0.87
CA PRO A 74 -10.88 -15.30 -2.31
C PRO A 74 -12.32 -15.46 -2.80
N THR A 75 -12.70 -14.69 -3.81
CA THR A 75 -13.92 -15.01 -4.55
C THR A 75 -13.72 -16.26 -5.40
N THR A 76 -14.83 -16.84 -5.88
CA THR A 76 -14.80 -17.98 -6.81
C THR A 76 -14.04 -17.69 -8.10
N LEU A 77 -13.92 -16.42 -8.50
CA LEU A 77 -13.16 -15.99 -9.67
C LEU A 77 -11.66 -15.79 -9.40
N GLU A 78 -11.27 -15.61 -8.14
CA GLU A 78 -9.89 -15.31 -7.74
C GLU A 78 -9.11 -16.54 -7.32
N GLY A 79 -9.73 -17.40 -6.50
CA GLY A 79 -9.07 -18.53 -5.88
C GLY A 79 -9.76 -19.82 -6.27
N GLY A 80 -9.03 -20.67 -6.99
CA GLY A 80 -9.41 -22.06 -7.26
C GLY A 80 -9.40 -22.91 -5.98
N VAL A 81 -8.83 -24.11 -6.07
CA VAL A 81 -8.96 -25.18 -5.05
C VAL A 81 -8.27 -24.87 -3.70
N ASP A 82 -7.40 -23.86 -3.63
CA ASP A 82 -6.63 -23.51 -2.41
C ASP A 82 -6.75 -22.03 -2.04
N ALA A 83 -7.65 -21.74 -1.09
CA ALA A 83 -7.90 -20.38 -0.61
C ALA A 83 -6.80 -19.87 0.33
N GLU A 84 -6.17 -20.76 1.10
CA GLU A 84 -5.17 -20.41 2.09
C GLU A 84 -3.88 -19.95 1.40
N ALA A 85 -3.38 -20.73 0.44
CA ALA A 85 -2.21 -20.36 -0.36
C ALA A 85 -2.40 -19.00 -1.07
N MET A 86 -3.63 -18.70 -1.51
CA MET A 86 -3.91 -17.41 -2.12
C MET A 86 -3.90 -16.24 -1.12
N VAL A 87 -4.38 -16.43 0.11
CA VAL A 87 -4.26 -15.43 1.18
C VAL A 87 -2.78 -15.21 1.51
N GLU A 88 -2.00 -16.28 1.67
CA GLU A 88 -0.57 -16.19 1.95
C GLU A 88 0.18 -15.40 0.89
N ARG A 89 -0.10 -15.69 -0.40
CA ARG A 89 0.48 -14.96 -1.52
C ARG A 89 0.16 -13.47 -1.47
N ARG A 90 -1.10 -13.09 -1.28
CA ARG A 90 -1.53 -11.68 -1.19
C ARG A 90 -0.88 -10.96 0.00
N VAL A 91 -0.73 -11.64 1.14
CA VAL A 91 -0.02 -11.10 2.31
C VAL A 91 1.47 -10.89 2.01
N ALA A 92 2.12 -11.84 1.34
CA ALA A 92 3.52 -11.72 0.95
C ALA A 92 3.73 -10.56 -0.05
N GLU A 93 2.87 -10.43 -1.05
CA GLU A 93 2.88 -9.33 -2.03
C GLU A 93 2.68 -7.96 -1.35
N LEU A 94 1.72 -7.83 -0.42
CA LEU A 94 1.53 -6.61 0.36
C LEU A 94 2.80 -6.21 1.13
N ARG A 95 3.44 -7.18 1.80
CA ARG A 95 4.69 -6.95 2.54
C ARG A 95 5.80 -6.49 1.59
N SER A 96 5.95 -7.14 0.44
CA SER A 96 6.94 -6.76 -0.58
C SER A 96 6.74 -5.33 -1.09
N ARG A 97 5.51 -4.98 -1.52
CA ARG A 97 5.19 -3.66 -2.06
C ARG A 97 5.33 -2.54 -1.03
N THR A 98 4.89 -2.78 0.21
CA THR A 98 5.01 -1.78 1.28
C THR A 98 6.47 -1.57 1.70
N ARG A 99 7.28 -2.64 1.77
CA ARG A 99 8.73 -2.55 1.96
C ARG A 99 9.41 -1.75 0.84
N ALA A 100 9.14 -2.09 -0.42
CA ALA A 100 9.72 -1.39 -1.57
C ALA A 100 9.35 0.11 -1.56
N PHE A 101 8.10 0.44 -1.19
CA PHE A 101 7.69 1.83 -1.00
C PHE A 101 8.47 2.52 0.13
N ALA A 102 8.68 1.84 1.26
CA ALA A 102 9.49 2.37 2.37
C ALA A 102 10.93 2.64 1.96
N GLU A 103 11.56 1.71 1.26
CA GLU A 103 12.91 1.86 0.69
C GLU A 103 12.95 3.06 -0.27
N HIS A 104 11.98 3.16 -1.20
CA HIS A 104 11.89 4.29 -2.12
C HIS A 104 11.79 5.64 -1.38
N VAL A 105 10.98 5.72 -0.31
CA VAL A 105 10.87 6.92 0.53
C VAL A 105 12.20 7.26 1.21
N ARG A 106 12.97 6.25 1.65
CA ARG A 106 14.24 6.42 2.34
C ARG A 106 15.40 6.79 1.42
N HIS A 107 15.41 6.30 0.18
CA HIS A 107 16.46 6.56 -0.80
C HIS A 107 16.21 7.88 -1.55
N GLY A 108 16.39 9.03 -0.87
CA GLY A 108 16.19 10.37 -1.43
C GLY A 108 17.34 11.32 -1.16
#